data_AF-A0A2D6TU66-F1
#
_entry.id   AF-A0A2D6TU66-F1
#
_cell.length_a   1.000
_cell.length_b   1.000
_cell.length_c   1.000
_cell.angle_alpha   90.00
_cell.angle_beta   90.00
_cell.angle_gamma   90.00
#
_symmetry.space_group_name_H-M   'P 1'
#
loop_
_entity.id
_entity.type
_entity.pdbx_description
1 polymer ?
#
loop_
_entity_poly.entity_id
_entity_poly.type
_entity_poly.pdbx_seq_one_letter_code
_entity_poly.pdbx_strand_id
1 'polypeptide(L)'
;MFFKRKNKEKAVSRTIFGYAEIGANEDLKLIGLNEIRGDIGDGTKIKITDGGGLLVRGNIGDNVEIIVEGKKKKSASIIIKSGGKPYDEKKFNGCVIVEGRCGDHVSIEAPLDIHIQDAGDHFMGTAGFDFTAANLGDHSWIDAKLDIDIKNGGTRTILVAGHEVTAKNIGENSEITSGLDMELHDVGAHSELEAGHDLTARSVGENSTLKSGLDMDVHTLGHACKAVSGHDYTGNLIGQKCHVKAGLDLEVKKAFNNATLKSAFDPEVDKYLDPSQDKTAPTKKTAPPNNFDIM
;
A
#
# COMPACT_ATOMS: atom_id res chain seq x y z
N MET A 1 56.48 -6.62 -13.55
CA MET A 1 55.69 -6.15 -12.39
C MET A 1 54.27 -5.85 -12.87
N PHE A 2 53.26 -6.51 -12.32
CA PHE A 2 51.86 -6.17 -12.61
C PHE A 2 51.42 -5.04 -11.67
N PHE A 3 51.24 -3.83 -12.21
CA PHE A 3 50.58 -2.76 -11.48
C PHE A 3 49.07 -3.01 -11.42
N LYS A 4 48.58 -3.51 -10.29
CA LYS A 4 47.14 -3.41 -9.96
C LYS A 4 46.76 -1.92 -10.00
N ARG A 5 45.93 -1.52 -10.97
CA ARG A 5 45.18 -0.27 -10.86
C ARG A 5 44.28 -0.39 -9.63
N LYS A 6 44.59 0.35 -8.57
CA LYS A 6 43.59 0.69 -7.57
C LYS A 6 42.60 1.62 -8.26
N ASN A 7 41.35 1.19 -8.44
CA ASN A 7 40.27 2.12 -8.73
C ASN A 7 40.24 3.12 -7.58
N LYS A 8 40.59 4.38 -7.86
CA LYS A 8 40.26 5.49 -6.99
C LYS A 8 38.91 5.99 -7.45
N GLU A 9 37.93 5.95 -6.55
CA GLU A 9 36.65 6.62 -6.70
C GLU A 9 36.88 8.04 -7.23
N LYS A 10 36.31 8.34 -8.40
CA LYS A 10 36.18 9.71 -8.88
C LYS A 10 34.74 10.12 -8.62
N ALA A 11 34.49 10.69 -7.44
CA ALA A 11 33.25 11.43 -7.20
C ALA A 11 33.22 12.67 -8.13
N VAL A 12 32.65 12.51 -9.32
CA VAL A 12 32.49 13.60 -10.29
C VAL A 12 31.27 14.41 -9.92
N SER A 13 31.50 15.52 -9.22
CA SER A 13 30.45 16.49 -8.90
C SER A 13 30.00 17.19 -10.19
N ARG A 14 28.83 16.81 -10.73
CA ARG A 14 28.26 17.40 -11.95
C ARG A 14 26.74 17.55 -11.85
N THR A 15 26.19 18.40 -12.71
CA THR A 15 24.76 18.43 -13.00
C THR A 15 24.54 17.80 -14.38
N ILE A 16 23.54 16.93 -14.52
CA ILE A 16 23.23 16.19 -15.74
C ILE A 16 21.90 16.69 -16.30
N PHE A 17 21.89 17.12 -17.55
CA PHE A 17 20.69 17.43 -18.32
C PHE A 17 20.83 16.87 -19.73
N GLY A 18 19.85 16.09 -20.19
CA GLY A 18 19.76 15.58 -21.56
C GLY A 18 20.04 14.08 -21.67
N TYR A 19 20.43 13.63 -22.87
CA TYR A 19 20.76 12.23 -23.12
C TYR A 19 22.11 11.87 -22.48
N ALA A 20 22.01 11.25 -21.31
CA ALA A 20 23.06 10.54 -20.63
C ALA A 20 22.48 9.19 -20.20
N GLU A 21 23.18 8.12 -20.56
CA GLU A 21 23.08 6.82 -19.88
C GLU A 21 24.12 6.83 -18.75
N ILE A 22 23.82 6.15 -17.64
CA ILE A 22 24.76 5.95 -16.54
C ILE A 22 25.16 4.49 -16.53
N GLY A 23 26.47 4.22 -16.59
CA GLY A 23 26.99 2.85 -16.59
C GLY A 23 26.75 2.16 -15.26
N ALA A 24 26.68 0.82 -15.31
CA ALA A 24 26.53 0.00 -14.11
C ALA A 24 27.72 0.19 -13.14
N ASN A 25 27.42 0.15 -11.84
CA ASN A 25 28.37 0.33 -10.73
C ASN A 25 29.08 1.71 -10.74
N GLU A 26 28.42 2.77 -11.21
CA GLU A 26 28.91 4.14 -11.07
C GLU A 26 28.54 4.74 -9.70
N ASP A 27 29.52 5.33 -9.00
CA ASP A 27 29.29 6.17 -7.82
C ASP A 27 29.26 7.65 -8.24
N LEU A 28 28.07 8.25 -8.22
CA LEU A 28 27.83 9.61 -8.68
C LEU A 28 27.41 10.54 -7.55
N LYS A 29 28.05 11.71 -7.50
CA LYS A 29 27.58 12.85 -6.72
C LYS A 29 27.06 13.93 -7.66
N LEU A 30 25.76 14.19 -7.62
CA LEU A 30 25.13 15.21 -8.44
C LEU A 30 24.77 16.45 -7.59
N ILE A 31 24.70 17.61 -8.21
CA ILE A 31 24.29 18.86 -7.54
C ILE A 31 23.05 19.41 -8.24
N GLY A 32 22.06 19.81 -7.45
CA GLY A 32 20.85 20.47 -7.95
C GLY A 32 19.94 19.53 -8.75
N LEU A 33 19.19 20.10 -9.69
CA LEU A 33 18.23 19.35 -10.50
C LEU A 33 18.95 18.57 -11.60
N ASN A 34 18.57 17.31 -11.80
CA ASN A 34 19.17 16.43 -12.80
C ASN A 34 18.08 15.73 -13.62
N GLU A 35 18.28 15.68 -14.93
CA GLU A 35 17.46 14.92 -15.88
C GLU A 35 18.35 13.92 -16.62
N ILE A 36 18.07 12.63 -16.41
CA ILE A 36 18.70 11.51 -17.11
C ILE A 36 17.69 11.01 -18.16
N ARG A 37 18.01 11.14 -19.44
CA ARG A 37 17.14 10.66 -20.54
C ARG A 37 17.51 9.26 -21.08
N GLY A 38 18.52 8.61 -20.51
CA GLY A 38 18.85 7.20 -20.73
C GLY A 38 18.59 6.34 -19.49
N ASP A 39 19.03 5.09 -19.55
CA ASP A 39 18.93 4.16 -18.43
C ASP A 39 20.02 4.42 -17.36
N ILE A 40 19.75 3.96 -16.14
CA ILE A 40 20.72 3.87 -15.03
C ILE A 40 21.09 2.39 -14.85
N GLY A 41 22.34 2.03 -15.10
CA GLY A 41 22.79 0.63 -14.98
C GLY A 41 22.85 0.11 -13.54
N ASP A 42 22.86 -1.22 -13.41
CA ASP A 42 22.82 -1.96 -12.14
C ASP A 42 23.90 -1.54 -11.13
N GLY A 43 23.60 -1.61 -9.84
CA GLY A 43 24.56 -1.35 -8.75
C GLY A 43 25.04 0.10 -8.64
N THR A 44 24.47 1.01 -9.41
CA THR A 44 24.81 2.45 -9.41
C THR A 44 24.34 3.12 -8.11
N LYS A 45 25.15 4.05 -7.58
CA LYS A 45 24.80 4.87 -6.42
C LYS A 45 24.77 6.34 -6.83
N ILE A 46 23.64 7.01 -6.64
CA ILE A 46 23.46 8.42 -6.96
C ILE A 46 23.11 9.21 -5.71
N LYS A 47 24.02 10.11 -5.31
CA LYS A 47 23.79 11.05 -4.22
C LYS A 47 23.64 12.47 -4.75
N ILE A 48 22.49 13.08 -4.54
CA ILE A 48 22.17 14.42 -5.05
C ILE A 48 22.17 15.42 -3.91
N THR A 49 22.89 16.54 -4.03
CA THR A 49 23.01 17.53 -2.95
C THR A 49 22.42 18.90 -3.30
N ASP A 50 22.31 19.73 -2.26
CA ASP A 50 21.92 21.14 -2.30
C ASP A 50 20.43 21.43 -2.57
N GLY A 51 19.54 20.49 -2.23
CA GLY A 51 18.13 20.60 -2.64
C GLY A 51 18.02 20.43 -4.15
N GLY A 52 18.49 19.27 -4.61
CA GLY A 52 18.39 18.82 -5.97
C GLY A 52 17.26 17.83 -6.18
N GLY A 53 17.29 17.10 -7.29
CA GLY A 53 16.40 15.96 -7.53
C GLY A 53 16.74 15.24 -8.84
N LEU A 54 16.18 14.05 -9.02
CA LEU A 54 16.40 13.16 -10.17
C LEU A 54 15.14 12.84 -10.99
N LEU A 55 15.02 13.38 -12.20
CA LEU A 55 14.10 12.86 -13.21
C LEU A 55 14.82 11.81 -14.06
N VAL A 56 14.29 10.57 -14.07
CA VAL A 56 14.77 9.48 -14.92
C VAL A 56 13.70 9.17 -15.96
N ARG A 57 14.03 9.36 -17.25
CA ARG A 57 13.16 9.01 -18.39
C ARG A 57 13.46 7.64 -19.00
N GLY A 58 14.54 6.99 -18.55
CA GLY A 58 14.82 5.59 -18.83
C GLY A 58 14.42 4.69 -17.66
N ASN A 59 14.93 3.46 -17.69
CA ASN A 59 14.81 2.49 -16.63
C ASN A 59 15.93 2.67 -15.60
N ILE A 60 15.71 2.09 -14.43
CA ILE A 60 16.71 1.93 -13.37
C ILE A 60 16.97 0.44 -13.23
N GLY A 61 18.23 0.03 -13.36
CA GLY A 61 18.67 -1.35 -13.18
C GLY A 61 18.62 -1.83 -11.74
N ASP A 62 19.06 -3.06 -11.52
CA ASP A 62 18.94 -3.72 -10.21
C ASP A 62 19.96 -3.16 -9.20
N ASN A 63 19.67 -3.25 -7.90
CA ASN A 63 20.57 -2.87 -6.81
C ASN A 63 21.01 -1.39 -6.83
N VAL A 64 20.20 -0.50 -7.40
CA VAL A 64 20.49 0.95 -7.47
C VAL A 64 20.07 1.67 -6.19
N GLU A 65 20.91 2.60 -5.73
CA GLU A 65 20.67 3.45 -4.55
C GLU A 65 20.61 4.92 -4.95
N ILE A 66 19.49 5.60 -4.71
CA ILE A 66 19.30 7.03 -5.01
C ILE A 66 18.93 7.78 -3.73
N ILE A 67 19.75 8.75 -3.35
CA ILE A 67 19.54 9.59 -2.16
C ILE A 67 19.55 11.06 -2.55
N VAL A 68 18.46 11.77 -2.26
CA VAL A 68 18.33 13.22 -2.48
C VAL A 68 18.47 14.00 -1.17
N GLU A 69 19.60 14.68 -0.97
CA GLU A 69 19.80 15.57 0.19
C GLU A 69 19.17 16.95 -0.06
N GLY A 70 18.00 17.18 0.52
CA GLY A 70 17.26 18.45 0.45
C GLY A 70 17.04 19.10 1.82
N LYS A 71 17.16 20.44 1.87
CA LYS A 71 16.63 21.22 2.99
C LYS A 71 15.14 21.40 2.77
N LYS A 72 14.30 20.83 3.66
CA LYS A 72 12.83 20.98 3.68
C LYS A 72 12.39 22.42 3.34
N LYS A 73 12.03 22.68 2.09
CA LYS A 73 11.47 23.96 1.63
C LYS A 73 10.17 23.67 0.90
N LYS A 74 9.10 24.25 1.42
CA LYS A 74 7.73 24.01 0.98
C LYS A 74 7.58 24.28 -0.52
N SER A 75 7.07 23.29 -1.25
CA SER A 75 6.69 23.40 -2.65
C SER A 75 5.64 24.51 -2.82
N ALA A 76 5.89 25.45 -3.72
CA ALA A 76 4.93 26.49 -4.10
C ALA A 76 4.38 26.19 -5.50
N SER A 77 3.05 26.27 -5.67
CA SER A 77 2.34 25.68 -6.80
C SER A 77 2.00 26.68 -7.92
N ILE A 78 2.43 26.39 -9.16
CA ILE A 78 1.86 26.95 -10.41
C ILE A 78 1.66 25.80 -11.43
N ILE A 79 0.82 26.01 -12.46
CA ILE A 79 0.22 24.98 -13.32
C ILE A 79 0.56 25.19 -14.81
N ILE A 80 0.92 24.12 -15.54
CA ILE A 80 0.83 24.03 -17.03
C ILE A 80 0.33 22.63 -17.45
N LYS A 81 -0.45 22.52 -18.53
CA LYS A 81 -0.80 21.28 -19.31
C LYS A 81 -0.14 21.41 -20.69
N SER A 82 0.25 20.37 -21.45
CA SER A 82 -0.14 18.94 -21.51
C SER A 82 1.08 18.10 -21.98
N GLY A 83 1.03 16.76 -22.08
CA GLY A 83 -0.07 15.84 -21.79
C GLY A 83 0.47 14.46 -21.43
N GLY A 84 0.62 14.10 -20.15
CA GLY A 84 0.02 14.68 -18.94
C GLY A 84 0.82 15.71 -18.13
N LYS A 85 1.29 16.81 -18.76
CA LYS A 85 2.01 17.97 -18.17
C LYS A 85 3.55 17.80 -18.10
N PRO A 86 4.34 18.88 -18.29
CA PRO A 86 5.76 18.87 -17.95
C PRO A 86 5.96 18.82 -16.44
N TYR A 87 6.96 18.07 -15.99
CA TYR A 87 7.47 18.18 -14.62
C TYR A 87 8.04 19.58 -14.42
N ASP A 88 7.55 20.27 -13.38
CA ASP A 88 8.01 21.60 -13.01
C ASP A 88 9.38 21.46 -12.35
N GLU A 89 10.42 22.04 -12.97
CA GLU A 89 11.79 22.06 -12.42
C GLU A 89 11.82 22.55 -10.96
N LYS A 90 10.87 23.39 -10.54
CA LYS A 90 10.76 23.89 -9.16
C LYS A 90 9.99 22.97 -8.22
N LYS A 91 9.19 22.03 -8.73
CA LYS A 91 8.59 20.93 -7.95
C LYS A 91 9.47 19.71 -7.89
N PHE A 92 10.40 19.57 -8.84
CA PHE A 92 11.36 18.48 -8.85
C PHE A 92 12.33 18.53 -7.64
N ASN A 93 12.58 19.74 -7.10
CA ASN A 93 13.51 19.94 -5.98
C ASN A 93 13.08 19.15 -4.73
N GLY A 94 13.80 18.07 -4.43
CA GLY A 94 13.54 17.16 -3.32
C GLY A 94 12.70 15.93 -3.66
N CYS A 95 12.31 15.74 -4.93
CA CYS A 95 11.60 14.55 -5.39
C CYS A 95 12.55 13.55 -6.07
N VAL A 96 12.04 12.34 -6.34
CA VAL A 96 12.60 11.40 -7.33
C VAL A 96 11.47 10.89 -8.20
N ILE A 97 11.68 10.86 -9.52
CA ILE A 97 10.63 10.50 -10.48
C ILE A 97 11.23 9.60 -11.55
N VAL A 98 10.58 8.45 -11.75
CA VAL A 98 11.00 7.41 -12.68
C VAL A 98 9.85 7.14 -13.64
N GLU A 99 9.99 7.62 -14.88
CA GLU A 99 9.00 7.39 -15.94
C GLU A 99 9.10 5.96 -16.53
N GLY A 100 10.29 5.35 -16.45
CA GLY A 100 10.52 3.94 -16.78
C GLY A 100 10.28 3.00 -15.61
N ARG A 101 10.87 1.80 -15.69
CA ARG A 101 10.80 0.80 -14.62
C ARG A 101 11.99 0.91 -13.68
N CYS A 102 11.78 0.68 -12.39
CA CYS A 102 12.84 0.24 -11.50
C CYS A 102 12.95 -1.28 -11.55
N GLY A 103 14.18 -1.79 -11.60
CA GLY A 103 14.50 -3.20 -11.38
C GLY A 103 14.41 -3.57 -9.90
N ASP A 104 15.04 -4.69 -9.55
CA ASP A 104 14.93 -5.29 -8.22
C ASP A 104 15.95 -4.69 -7.25
N HIS A 105 15.64 -4.70 -5.95
CA HIS A 105 16.51 -4.21 -4.87
C HIS A 105 16.90 -2.72 -5.02
N VAL A 106 16.04 -1.91 -5.64
CA VAL A 106 16.22 -0.46 -5.79
C VAL A 106 15.76 0.27 -4.53
N SER A 107 16.60 1.19 -4.03
CA SER A 107 16.29 2.01 -2.84
C SER A 107 16.32 3.49 -3.19
N ILE A 108 15.25 4.22 -2.83
CA ILE A 108 15.08 5.64 -3.13
C ILE A 108 14.64 6.41 -1.88
N GLU A 109 15.45 7.39 -1.47
CA GLU A 109 15.11 8.36 -0.42
C GLU A 109 14.95 9.77 -1.01
N ALA A 110 13.76 10.37 -0.80
CA ALA A 110 13.43 11.72 -1.26
C ALA A 110 12.80 12.56 -0.13
N PRO A 111 13.25 13.82 0.08
CA PRO A 111 12.74 14.70 1.13
C PRO A 111 11.37 15.34 0.81
N LEU A 112 10.86 15.16 -0.40
CA LEU A 112 9.48 15.41 -0.83
C LEU A 112 8.88 14.11 -1.39
N ASP A 113 8.58 14.06 -2.68
CA ASP A 113 7.72 13.04 -3.30
C ASP A 113 8.54 11.99 -4.07
N ILE A 114 8.04 10.75 -4.12
CA ILE A 114 8.54 9.71 -5.00
C ILE A 114 7.42 9.27 -5.95
N HIS A 115 7.67 9.33 -7.26
CA HIS A 115 6.72 8.87 -8.27
C HIS A 115 7.39 7.87 -9.21
N ILE A 116 6.86 6.65 -9.26
CA ILE A 116 7.41 5.54 -10.06
C ILE A 116 6.29 4.96 -10.92
N GLN A 117 6.60 4.55 -12.15
CA GLN A 117 5.64 3.82 -12.97
C GLN A 117 5.51 2.37 -12.46
N ASP A 118 6.55 1.55 -12.65
CA ASP A 118 6.62 0.18 -12.14
C ASP A 118 7.89 0.03 -11.29
N ALA A 119 7.77 -0.47 -10.06
CA ALA A 119 8.90 -0.90 -9.24
C ALA A 119 9.05 -2.43 -9.23
N GLY A 120 10.29 -2.93 -9.29
CA GLY A 120 10.61 -4.35 -9.16
C GLY A 120 10.54 -4.85 -7.73
N ASP A 121 11.02 -6.07 -7.52
CA ASP A 121 10.99 -6.75 -6.23
C ASP A 121 12.00 -6.12 -5.26
N HIS A 122 11.74 -6.20 -3.96
CA HIS A 122 12.55 -5.62 -2.88
C HIS A 122 12.77 -4.10 -3.02
N PHE A 123 11.82 -3.38 -3.63
CA PHE A 123 11.88 -1.92 -3.73
C PHE A 123 11.71 -1.26 -2.35
N MET A 124 12.55 -0.25 -2.05
CA MET A 124 12.46 0.54 -0.82
C MET A 124 12.25 2.02 -1.15
N GLY A 125 11.14 2.60 -0.69
CA GLY A 125 10.80 4.00 -0.92
C GLY A 125 10.57 4.76 0.39
N THR A 126 11.35 5.81 0.63
CA THR A 126 11.15 6.72 1.78
C THR A 126 10.88 8.13 1.28
N ALA A 127 9.63 8.57 1.38
CA ALA A 127 9.17 9.89 0.96
C ALA A 127 9.03 10.87 2.15
N GLY A 128 9.35 12.14 1.91
CA GLY A 128 9.15 13.24 2.85
C GLY A 128 7.75 13.85 2.82
N PHE A 129 6.99 13.59 1.75
CA PHE A 129 5.56 13.84 1.60
C PHE A 129 4.90 12.60 0.99
N ASP A 130 4.77 12.53 -0.34
CA ASP A 130 3.90 11.56 -1.02
C ASP A 130 4.68 10.44 -1.72
N PHE A 131 4.09 9.24 -1.77
CA PHE A 131 4.56 8.15 -2.62
C PHE A 131 3.49 7.74 -3.63
N THR A 132 3.88 7.54 -4.90
CA THR A 132 2.98 7.02 -5.94
C THR A 132 3.65 5.94 -6.77
N ALA A 133 2.99 4.78 -6.92
CA ALA A 133 3.38 3.75 -7.88
C ALA A 133 2.18 3.17 -8.63
N ALA A 134 2.33 2.84 -9.92
CA ALA A 134 1.30 2.01 -10.56
C ALA A 134 1.43 0.55 -10.10
N ASN A 135 2.65 0.03 -10.04
CA ASN A 135 2.93 -1.34 -9.60
C ASN A 135 4.13 -1.34 -8.64
N LEU A 136 4.03 -2.11 -7.56
CA LEU A 136 5.17 -2.49 -6.72
C LEU A 136 5.42 -4.00 -6.87
N GLY A 137 6.68 -4.40 -6.93
CA GLY A 137 7.08 -5.80 -6.88
C GLY A 137 7.01 -6.38 -5.47
N ASP A 138 7.35 -7.66 -5.37
CA ASP A 138 7.28 -8.43 -4.15
C ASP A 138 8.29 -7.90 -3.10
N HIS A 139 7.97 -7.99 -1.82
CA HIS A 139 8.79 -7.57 -0.67
C HIS A 139 9.14 -6.07 -0.64
N SER A 140 8.31 -5.23 -1.25
CA SER A 140 8.49 -3.77 -1.25
C SER A 140 8.13 -3.13 0.10
N TRP A 141 8.88 -2.12 0.53
CA TRP A 141 8.60 -1.31 1.73
C TRP A 141 8.47 0.17 1.36
N ILE A 142 7.32 0.77 1.66
CA ILE A 142 7.05 2.19 1.44
C ILE A 142 6.74 2.91 2.78
N ASP A 143 7.47 3.98 3.05
CA ASP A 143 7.22 4.94 4.15
C ASP A 143 7.01 6.34 3.55
N ALA A 144 5.84 6.93 3.75
CA ALA A 144 5.48 8.27 3.30
C ALA A 144 4.87 9.09 4.44
N LYS A 145 5.25 10.36 4.56
CA LYS A 145 4.81 11.23 5.68
C LYS A 145 3.45 11.85 5.50
N LEU A 146 2.93 11.85 4.27
CA LEU A 146 1.59 12.28 3.95
C LEU A 146 0.86 11.09 3.32
N ASP A 147 0.80 10.99 1.99
CA ASP A 147 -0.10 10.04 1.31
C ASP A 147 0.64 8.94 0.51
N ILE A 148 0.01 7.77 0.37
CA ILE A 148 0.43 6.67 -0.51
C ILE A 148 -0.71 6.34 -1.49
N ASP A 149 -0.49 6.51 -2.80
CA ASP A 149 -1.37 6.00 -3.86
C ASP A 149 -0.66 4.87 -4.64
N ILE A 150 -1.19 3.65 -4.53
CA ILE A 150 -0.75 2.53 -5.38
C ILE A 150 -1.90 1.81 -6.07
N LYS A 151 -1.69 1.36 -7.31
CA LYS A 151 -2.72 0.55 -8.00
C LYS A 151 -2.56 -0.92 -7.62
N ASN A 152 -1.37 -1.50 -7.75
CA ASN A 152 -1.12 -2.90 -7.42
C ASN A 152 0.12 -3.03 -6.50
N GLY A 153 -0.05 -3.70 -5.36
CA GLY A 153 1.07 -4.14 -4.52
C GLY A 153 1.44 -5.59 -4.80
N GLY A 154 2.75 -5.90 -4.80
CA GLY A 154 3.27 -7.25 -4.88
C GLY A 154 3.21 -8.01 -3.55
N THR A 155 3.61 -9.28 -3.58
CA THR A 155 3.66 -10.22 -2.45
C THR A 155 4.50 -9.64 -1.32
N ARG A 156 3.96 -9.47 -0.10
CA ARG A 156 4.64 -8.89 1.09
C ARG A 156 5.00 -7.41 0.99
N THR A 157 4.18 -6.62 0.31
CA THR A 157 4.27 -5.16 0.37
C THR A 157 3.86 -4.63 1.75
N ILE A 158 4.65 -3.72 2.32
CA ILE A 158 4.33 -2.95 3.55
C ILE A 158 4.18 -1.47 3.17
N LEU A 159 3.09 -0.84 3.62
CA LEU A 159 2.76 0.56 3.36
C LEU A 159 2.49 1.29 4.68
N VAL A 160 3.23 2.38 4.93
CA VAL A 160 3.03 3.25 6.09
C VAL A 160 2.86 4.68 5.63
N ALA A 161 1.66 5.23 5.77
CA ALA A 161 1.33 6.62 5.46
C ALA A 161 1.02 7.43 6.72
N GLY A 162 1.52 8.67 6.76
CA GLY A 162 1.20 9.62 7.83
C GLY A 162 -0.21 10.20 7.79
N HIS A 163 -0.91 10.08 6.65
CA HIS A 163 -2.22 10.69 6.43
C HIS A 163 -3.20 9.76 5.70
N GLU A 164 -3.02 9.45 4.40
CA GLU A 164 -3.94 8.58 3.64
C GLU A 164 -3.23 7.42 2.90
N VAL A 165 -3.89 6.25 2.82
CA VAL A 165 -3.52 5.17 1.88
C VAL A 165 -4.67 4.90 0.91
N THR A 166 -4.42 5.07 -0.38
CA THR A 166 -5.29 4.61 -1.46
C THR A 166 -4.66 3.38 -2.14
N ALA A 167 -5.39 2.26 -2.20
CA ALA A 167 -4.91 1.06 -2.91
C ALA A 167 -6.01 0.28 -3.64
N LYS A 168 -5.67 -0.31 -4.81
CA LYS A 168 -6.66 -1.13 -5.56
C LYS A 168 -6.57 -2.63 -5.29
N ASN A 169 -5.38 -3.23 -5.34
CA ASN A 169 -5.19 -4.66 -5.08
C ASN A 169 -4.05 -4.89 -4.07
N ILE A 170 -4.27 -5.63 -2.98
CA ILE A 170 -3.19 -6.06 -2.06
C ILE A 170 -3.35 -7.52 -1.59
N GLY A 171 -2.32 -8.35 -1.82
CA GLY A 171 -2.13 -9.71 -1.29
C GLY A 171 -1.04 -10.45 -2.09
N GLU A 172 -0.21 -11.38 -1.60
CA GLU A 172 -0.07 -12.02 -0.28
C GLU A 172 1.22 -11.57 0.43
N ASN A 173 1.36 -11.17 1.70
CA ASN A 173 0.49 -11.00 2.84
C ASN A 173 0.81 -9.63 3.44
N SER A 174 -0.16 -8.96 4.04
CA SER A 174 -0.15 -7.49 4.10
C SER A 174 0.00 -6.92 5.52
N GLU A 175 0.65 -5.77 5.65
CA GLU A 175 0.36 -4.83 6.73
C GLU A 175 0.30 -3.40 6.14
N ILE A 176 -0.80 -2.70 6.43
CA ILE A 176 -1.09 -1.36 5.89
C ILE A 176 -1.50 -0.46 7.06
N THR A 177 -0.81 0.66 7.22
CA THR A 177 -1.09 1.61 8.31
C THR A 177 -1.26 3.02 7.74
N SER A 178 -2.32 3.70 8.18
CA SER A 178 -2.63 5.08 7.79
C SER A 178 -2.89 5.94 9.03
N GLY A 179 -2.29 7.13 9.07
CA GLY A 179 -2.46 8.07 10.16
C GLY A 179 -3.89 8.63 10.30
N LEU A 180 -4.62 8.74 9.19
CA LEU A 180 -6.06 9.02 9.16
C LEU A 180 -6.79 7.91 8.40
N ASP A 181 -6.94 8.05 7.08
CA ASP A 181 -7.96 7.36 6.31
C ASP A 181 -7.39 6.31 5.34
N MET A 182 -8.23 5.35 4.94
CA MET A 182 -7.93 4.39 3.87
C MET A 182 -9.07 4.25 2.86
N GLU A 183 -8.75 4.32 1.57
CA GLU A 183 -9.64 3.90 0.48
C GLU A 183 -9.04 2.68 -0.25
N LEU A 184 -9.70 1.53 -0.08
CA LEU A 184 -9.23 0.24 -0.57
C LEU A 184 -10.27 -0.39 -1.51
N HIS A 185 -9.85 -0.92 -2.65
CA HIS A 185 -10.74 -1.80 -3.42
C HIS A 185 -10.69 -3.24 -2.87
N ASP A 186 -9.66 -3.99 -3.21
CA ASP A 186 -9.60 -5.44 -2.95
C ASP A 186 -8.35 -5.79 -2.11
N VAL A 187 -8.52 -6.36 -0.91
CA VAL A 187 -7.40 -6.77 -0.04
C VAL A 187 -7.53 -8.19 0.51
N GLY A 188 -6.59 -9.05 0.14
CA GLY A 188 -6.28 -10.25 0.89
C GLY A 188 -5.26 -11.15 0.21
N ALA A 189 -4.07 -11.21 0.80
CA ALA A 189 -3.86 -12.29 1.75
C ALA A 189 -3.12 -11.75 2.99
N HIS A 190 -2.72 -12.63 3.90
CA HIS A 190 -2.88 -12.59 5.36
C HIS A 190 -2.64 -11.22 6.03
N SER A 191 -3.66 -10.35 6.03
CA SER A 191 -3.53 -8.90 6.30
C SER A 191 -3.67 -8.48 7.78
N GLU A 192 -3.01 -7.40 8.19
CA GLU A 192 -3.56 -6.44 9.17
C GLU A 192 -3.67 -5.04 8.57
N LEU A 193 -4.75 -4.32 8.90
CA LEU A 193 -5.01 -2.96 8.43
C LEU A 193 -5.43 -2.08 9.60
N GLU A 194 -4.79 -0.91 9.75
CA GLU A 194 -5.06 0.04 10.83
C GLU A 194 -5.13 1.48 10.32
N ALA A 195 -6.34 2.04 10.28
CA ALA A 195 -6.63 3.43 9.96
C ALA A 195 -6.84 4.23 11.27
N GLY A 196 -6.17 5.36 11.41
CA GLY A 196 -6.33 6.25 12.58
C GLY A 196 -7.71 6.92 12.68
N HIS A 197 -8.42 7.04 11.56
CA HIS A 197 -9.75 7.61 11.44
C HIS A 197 -10.67 6.64 10.70
N ASP A 198 -10.91 6.78 9.38
CA ASP A 198 -11.88 5.94 8.65
C ASP A 198 -11.25 4.87 7.76
N LEU A 199 -11.92 3.71 7.64
CA LEU A 199 -11.53 2.64 6.72
C LEU A 199 -12.67 2.32 5.75
N THR A 200 -12.46 2.61 4.47
CA THR A 200 -13.37 2.22 3.38
C THR A 200 -12.75 1.09 2.57
N ALA A 201 -13.45 -0.04 2.42
CA ALA A 201 -13.02 -1.14 1.57
C ALA A 201 -14.16 -1.78 0.75
N ARG A 202 -13.89 -2.05 -0.54
CA ARG A 202 -14.87 -2.74 -1.41
C ARG A 202 -14.94 -4.25 -1.14
N SER A 203 -13.80 -4.92 -0.91
CA SER A 203 -13.74 -6.36 -0.62
C SER A 203 -12.48 -6.71 0.17
N VAL A 204 -12.61 -7.47 1.26
CA VAL A 204 -11.47 -7.86 2.11
C VAL A 204 -11.53 -9.33 2.53
N GLY A 205 -10.43 -10.06 2.39
CA GLY A 205 -10.18 -11.38 2.97
C GLY A 205 -9.30 -12.31 2.11
N GLU A 206 -8.67 -13.35 2.65
CA GLU A 206 -8.55 -13.80 4.06
C GLU A 206 -7.12 -13.51 4.62
N ASN A 207 -6.79 -13.64 5.91
CA ASN A 207 -7.55 -13.90 7.14
C ASN A 207 -7.56 -12.59 7.97
N SER A 208 -7.86 -11.47 7.29
CA SER A 208 -7.53 -10.11 7.70
C SER A 208 -8.11 -9.69 9.06
N THR A 209 -7.34 -8.92 9.83
CA THR A 209 -7.86 -8.07 10.92
C THR A 209 -7.85 -6.62 10.48
N LEU A 210 -8.99 -5.94 10.63
CA LEU A 210 -9.20 -4.54 10.28
C LEU A 210 -9.48 -3.74 11.54
N LYS A 211 -8.87 -2.56 11.66
CA LYS A 211 -9.13 -1.57 12.71
C LYS A 211 -9.33 -0.18 12.10
N SER A 212 -10.33 0.55 12.57
CA SER A 212 -10.47 1.99 12.32
C SER A 212 -10.71 2.73 13.63
N GLY A 213 -10.20 3.97 13.72
CA GLY A 213 -10.35 4.82 14.90
C GLY A 213 -11.74 5.44 15.03
N LEU A 214 -12.42 5.68 13.90
CA LEU A 214 -13.80 6.15 13.82
C LEU A 214 -14.64 5.12 13.05
N ASP A 215 -14.99 5.36 11.78
CA ASP A 215 -15.99 4.57 11.06
C ASP A 215 -15.34 3.52 10.14
N MET A 216 -16.14 2.54 9.71
CA MET A 216 -15.70 1.49 8.78
C MET A 216 -16.83 1.11 7.81
N ASP A 217 -16.62 1.33 6.50
CA ASP A 217 -17.50 0.81 5.45
C ASP A 217 -16.77 -0.30 4.68
N VAL A 218 -17.16 -1.55 4.92
CA VAL A 218 -16.61 -2.72 4.23
C VAL A 218 -17.72 -3.42 3.47
N HIS A 219 -17.80 -3.14 2.17
CA HIS A 219 -18.87 -3.65 1.31
C HIS A 219 -18.92 -5.18 1.28
N THR A 220 -17.78 -5.88 1.33
CA THR A 220 -17.71 -7.33 1.48
C THR A 220 -16.54 -7.76 2.35
N LEU A 221 -16.85 -8.59 3.36
CA LEU A 221 -15.88 -9.19 4.27
C LEU A 221 -15.87 -10.72 4.07
N GLY A 222 -14.68 -11.28 3.85
CA GLY A 222 -14.43 -12.69 3.48
C GLY A 222 -14.60 -13.68 4.63
N HIS A 223 -14.10 -14.91 4.48
CA HIS A 223 -14.19 -15.92 5.55
C HIS A 223 -13.30 -15.56 6.75
N ALA A 224 -13.79 -15.81 7.96
CA ALA A 224 -13.02 -15.76 9.21
C ALA A 224 -12.28 -14.44 9.51
N CYS A 225 -12.68 -13.33 8.89
CA CYS A 225 -12.06 -12.02 9.09
C CYS A 225 -12.54 -11.36 10.39
N LYS A 226 -11.75 -10.42 10.91
CA LYS A 226 -12.09 -9.62 12.09
C LYS A 226 -12.13 -8.13 11.71
N ALA A 227 -13.18 -7.43 12.10
CA ALA A 227 -13.33 -5.99 11.90
C ALA A 227 -13.69 -5.30 13.21
N VAL A 228 -13.00 -4.20 13.53
CA VAL A 228 -13.28 -3.37 14.70
C VAL A 228 -13.26 -1.90 14.29
N SER A 229 -14.39 -1.21 14.38
CA SER A 229 -14.45 0.25 14.31
C SER A 229 -14.58 0.87 15.69
N GLY A 230 -14.09 2.11 15.82
CA GLY A 230 -14.21 2.91 17.04
C GLY A 230 -15.60 3.50 17.23
N HIS A 231 -16.32 3.72 16.13
CA HIS A 231 -17.66 4.29 16.06
C HIS A 231 -18.58 3.38 15.24
N ASP A 232 -18.88 3.63 13.97
CA ASP A 232 -19.87 2.85 13.22
C ASP A 232 -19.25 1.77 12.32
N TYR A 233 -20.01 0.71 12.03
CA TYR A 233 -19.64 -0.29 11.01
C TYR A 233 -20.78 -0.46 10.01
N THR A 234 -20.48 -0.25 8.74
CA THR A 234 -21.38 -0.55 7.61
C THR A 234 -20.81 -1.70 6.78
N GLY A 235 -21.65 -2.63 6.34
CA GLY A 235 -21.26 -3.65 5.39
C GLY A 235 -22.42 -4.32 4.66
N ASN A 236 -22.19 -4.77 3.42
CA ASN A 236 -23.26 -5.44 2.65
C ASN A 236 -23.25 -6.96 2.80
N LEU A 237 -22.07 -7.56 2.92
CA LEU A 237 -21.91 -9.01 3.01
C LEU A 237 -20.81 -9.39 3.99
N ILE A 238 -21.18 -10.13 5.04
CA ILE A 238 -20.26 -10.65 6.05
C ILE A 238 -20.14 -12.17 5.93
N GLY A 239 -18.94 -12.64 5.60
CA GLY A 239 -18.60 -14.05 5.45
C GLY A 239 -18.76 -14.88 6.73
N GLN A 240 -18.72 -16.20 6.54
CA GLN A 240 -18.85 -17.15 7.65
C GLN A 240 -17.71 -16.99 8.67
N LYS A 241 -18.00 -17.18 9.94
CA LYS A 241 -17.05 -17.08 11.08
C LYS A 241 -16.40 -15.70 11.28
N CYS A 242 -16.90 -14.63 10.67
CA CYS A 242 -16.37 -13.29 10.93
C CYS A 242 -16.66 -12.80 12.35
N HIS A 243 -15.83 -11.89 12.85
CA HIS A 243 -16.06 -11.17 14.09
C HIS A 243 -16.04 -9.66 13.83
N VAL A 244 -17.20 -9.04 13.78
CA VAL A 244 -17.38 -7.60 13.56
C VAL A 244 -17.78 -6.94 14.88
N LYS A 245 -17.11 -5.84 15.23
CA LYS A 245 -17.47 -4.99 16.37
C LYS A 245 -17.52 -3.52 15.95
N ALA A 246 -18.62 -2.84 16.27
CA ALA A 246 -18.73 -1.39 16.24
C ALA A 246 -18.70 -0.79 17.66
N GLY A 247 -18.35 0.49 17.76
CA GLY A 247 -18.40 1.29 18.98
C GLY A 247 -19.76 1.92 19.25
N LEU A 248 -20.52 2.27 18.21
CA LEU A 248 -21.88 2.81 18.27
C LEU A 248 -22.85 1.92 17.50
N ASP A 249 -22.98 2.10 16.18
CA ASP A 249 -23.99 1.42 15.33
C ASP A 249 -23.36 0.38 14.37
N LEU A 250 -24.14 -0.64 14.01
CA LEU A 250 -23.70 -1.73 13.12
C LEU A 250 -24.79 -2.04 12.09
N GLU A 251 -24.56 -1.63 10.85
CA GLU A 251 -25.46 -1.87 9.72
C GLU A 251 -24.90 -2.97 8.80
N VAL A 252 -25.50 -4.16 8.83
CA VAL A 252 -25.13 -5.29 7.96
C VAL A 252 -26.31 -5.77 7.13
N LYS A 253 -26.20 -5.73 5.79
CA LYS A 253 -27.31 -6.20 4.92
C LYS A 253 -27.46 -7.74 4.90
N LYS A 254 -26.36 -8.48 5.03
CA LYS A 254 -26.37 -9.95 5.11
C LYS A 254 -25.15 -10.51 5.85
N ALA A 255 -25.38 -11.40 6.81
CA ALA A 255 -24.33 -12.21 7.42
C ALA A 255 -24.53 -13.71 7.18
N PHE A 256 -23.43 -14.45 7.05
CA PHE A 256 -23.43 -15.91 6.90
C PHE A 256 -23.09 -16.64 8.20
N ASN A 257 -23.45 -17.93 8.28
CA ASN A 257 -23.41 -18.76 9.49
C ASN A 257 -22.12 -18.60 10.32
N ASN A 258 -22.30 -18.51 11.65
CA ASN A 258 -21.28 -18.31 12.67
C ASN A 258 -20.54 -16.97 12.63
N ALA A 259 -20.97 -15.98 11.83
CA ALA A 259 -20.56 -14.60 12.03
C ALA A 259 -21.04 -14.10 13.41
N THR A 260 -20.19 -13.36 14.11
CA THR A 260 -20.51 -12.64 15.34
C THR A 260 -20.48 -11.15 15.02
N LEU A 261 -21.62 -10.47 15.16
CA LEU A 261 -21.73 -9.03 15.03
C LEU A 261 -22.02 -8.47 16.43
N LYS A 262 -21.43 -7.33 16.80
CA LYS A 262 -21.72 -6.63 18.07
C LYS A 262 -21.57 -5.12 17.89
N SER A 263 -22.52 -4.35 18.39
CA SER A 263 -22.36 -2.92 18.64
C SER A 263 -22.53 -2.64 20.13
N ALA A 264 -22.35 -1.39 20.57
CA ALA A 264 -22.59 -1.03 21.97
C ALA A 264 -24.06 -0.71 22.27
N PHE A 265 -24.85 -0.41 21.24
CA PHE A 265 -26.21 0.13 21.39
C PHE A 265 -27.33 -0.65 20.70
N ASP A 266 -27.03 -1.63 19.82
CA ASP A 266 -28.05 -2.44 19.14
C ASP A 266 -28.23 -3.84 19.77
N PRO A 267 -29.37 -4.12 20.43
CA PRO A 267 -29.73 -5.44 20.92
C PRO A 267 -30.41 -6.34 19.86
N GLU A 268 -30.68 -5.88 18.64
CA GLU A 268 -31.46 -6.60 17.62
C GLU A 268 -30.63 -7.32 16.54
N VAL A 269 -29.34 -7.56 16.81
CA VAL A 269 -28.36 -8.21 15.91
C VAL A 269 -28.85 -9.53 15.28
N ASP A 270 -29.71 -10.29 15.96
CA ASP A 270 -30.23 -11.58 15.48
C ASP A 270 -31.04 -11.47 14.16
N LYS A 271 -31.48 -10.26 13.77
CA LYS A 271 -32.24 -10.03 12.52
C LYS A 271 -31.40 -10.17 11.24
N TYR A 272 -30.07 -10.13 11.34
CA TYR A 272 -29.16 -10.10 10.18
C TYR A 272 -28.67 -11.50 9.73
N LEU A 273 -29.07 -12.55 10.43
CA LEU A 273 -28.76 -13.96 10.12
C LEU A 273 -29.78 -14.54 9.12
N ASP A 274 -29.31 -15.22 8.07
CA ASP A 274 -30.16 -15.89 7.08
C ASP A 274 -30.90 -17.11 7.71
N PRO A 275 -32.22 -17.04 7.96
CA PRO A 275 -32.93 -18.07 8.72
C PRO A 275 -33.12 -19.38 7.91
N SER A 276 -32.80 -19.38 6.61
CA SER A 276 -32.97 -20.58 5.76
C SER A 276 -31.90 -21.65 5.98
N GLN A 277 -30.81 -21.32 6.70
CA GLN A 277 -29.63 -22.20 6.87
C GLN A 277 -29.33 -22.59 8.33
N ASP A 278 -30.18 -22.25 9.29
CA ASP A 278 -30.06 -22.79 10.66
C ASP A 278 -30.52 -24.25 10.72
N LYS A 279 -29.57 -25.16 10.48
CA LYS A 279 -29.75 -26.61 10.64
C LYS A 279 -29.28 -27.11 12.02
N THR A 280 -29.24 -26.25 13.05
CA THR A 280 -28.88 -26.66 14.42
C THR A 280 -30.07 -27.00 15.31
N ALA A 281 -31.31 -26.83 14.82
CA ALA A 281 -32.50 -27.38 15.46
C ALA A 281 -32.34 -28.92 15.64
N PRO A 282 -32.29 -29.45 16.88
CA PRO A 282 -32.13 -30.88 17.10
C PRO A 282 -33.36 -31.60 16.54
N THR A 283 -33.14 -32.47 15.55
CA THR A 283 -34.20 -33.34 15.03
C THR A 283 -34.78 -34.13 16.20
N LYS A 284 -36.06 -33.87 16.53
CA LYS A 284 -36.80 -34.70 17.48
C LYS A 284 -36.68 -36.14 17.01
N LYS A 285 -35.94 -36.97 17.76
CA LYS A 285 -35.99 -38.42 17.60
C LYS A 285 -37.44 -38.85 17.83
N THR A 286 -38.17 -39.07 16.76
CA THR A 286 -39.40 -39.86 16.80
C THR A 286 -39.02 -41.22 17.33
N ALA A 287 -39.52 -41.57 18.53
CA ALA A 287 -39.32 -42.89 19.09
C ALA A 287 -39.84 -43.95 18.10
N PRO A 288 -39.18 -45.10 17.96
CA PRO A 288 -39.74 -46.20 17.17
C PRO A 288 -41.08 -46.62 17.78
N PRO A 289 -42.09 -46.99 16.98
CA PRO A 289 -43.39 -47.40 17.51
C PRO A 289 -43.23 -48.66 18.38
N ASN A 290 -43.80 -48.62 19.58
CA ASN A 290 -43.87 -49.78 20.47
C ASN A 290 -44.71 -50.87 19.80
N ASN A 291 -44.08 -51.99 19.46
CA ASN A 291 -44.77 -53.16 18.92
C ASN A 291 -45.08 -54.14 20.07
N PHE A 292 -46.22 -53.91 20.72
CA PHE A 292 -46.93 -54.80 21.65
C PHE A 292 -48.41 -54.34 21.63
N ASP A 293 -49.44 -55.19 21.50
CA ASP A 293 -49.49 -56.63 21.22
C ASP A 293 -50.95 -57.06 20.89
N ILE A 294 -51.16 -58.31 20.45
CA ILE A 294 -52.43 -59.10 20.46
C ILE A 294 -53.60 -58.69 19.53
N MET A 295 -53.83 -59.49 18.48
CA MET A 295 -54.97 -60.44 18.38
C MET A 295 -54.60 -61.66 17.53
#